data_AF-A0ABD2NFY8-F1
#
_entry.id   AF-A0ABD2NFY8-F1
#
_cell.length_a   1.000
_cell.length_b   1.000
_cell.length_c   1.000
_cell.angle_alpha   90.00
_cell.angle_beta   90.00
_cell.angle_gamma   90.00
#
_symmetry.space_group_name_H-M   'P 1'
#
loop_
_entity.id
_entity.type
_entity.pdbx_description
1 polymer ?
#
loop_
_entity_poly.entity_id
_entity_poly.type
_entity_poly.pdbx_seq_one_letter_code
_entity_poly.pdbx_strand_id
1 'polypeptide(L)'
;MSVRNSKSDNFFIKPSKGVVGNTQRHRKIAKIVEERNEKRDHTKSHSEKKNLFDKKKWRMKKYSNDYKLKKWQDARKKKALHNYLKEKKKSNFQTTNYYEELQCSDDFSVQNESEGMDFSKNLNEKAESSDEKQVPVPEKNTKKEKFERHKKIFRKTKKGQPVMKDRLEDLLEKIKKSCQD
;
A
#
# COMPACT_ATOMS: atom_id res chain seq x y z
N MET A 1 49.91 -0.06 5.38
CA MET A 1 50.13 -0.31 6.83
C MET A 1 48.78 -0.45 7.50
N SER A 2 48.46 -1.64 8.03
CA SER A 2 47.25 -1.92 8.80
C SER A 2 47.35 -1.33 10.21
N VAL A 3 46.30 -0.67 10.70
CA VAL A 3 46.07 -0.49 12.13
C VAL A 3 44.61 -0.78 12.46
N ARG A 4 44.47 -1.53 13.55
CA ARG A 4 43.37 -2.39 13.96
C ARG A 4 42.26 -1.62 14.67
N ASN A 5 41.02 -2.10 14.49
CA ASN A 5 39.91 -1.90 15.41
C ASN A 5 40.25 -2.51 16.78
N SER A 6 40.09 -1.75 17.87
CA SER A 6 39.73 -2.30 19.18
C SER A 6 39.39 -1.18 20.16
N LYS A 7 38.15 -1.15 20.63
CA LYS A 7 37.74 -0.73 21.98
C LYS A 7 36.27 -1.10 22.14
N SER A 8 36.03 -2.32 22.64
CA SER A 8 34.75 -2.70 23.22
C SER A 8 34.69 -2.12 24.64
N ASP A 9 33.63 -1.35 24.90
CA ASP A 9 33.36 -0.68 26.17
C ASP A 9 33.05 -1.69 27.29
N ASN A 10 34.04 -1.97 28.13
CA ASN A 10 33.86 -2.66 29.41
C ASN A 10 33.63 -1.62 30.52
N PHE A 11 32.54 -0.87 30.45
CA PHE A 11 32.36 0.30 31.32
C PHE A 11 31.69 0.00 32.67
N PHE A 12 31.07 -1.16 32.91
CA PHE A 12 30.36 -1.40 34.19
C PHE A 12 30.24 -2.86 34.67
N ILE A 13 31.33 -3.64 34.74
CA ILE A 13 31.35 -4.81 35.62
C ILE A 13 32.69 -4.90 36.34
N LYS A 14 32.72 -4.46 37.61
CA LYS A 14 33.82 -4.76 38.52
C LYS A 14 33.71 -6.24 38.94
N PRO A 15 34.74 -7.08 38.75
CA PRO A 15 34.76 -8.39 39.37
C PRO A 15 35.02 -8.23 40.87
N SER A 16 34.02 -8.50 41.71
CA SER A 16 34.24 -8.61 43.16
C SER A 16 35.08 -9.86 43.43
N LYS A 17 36.26 -9.65 44.01
CA LYS A 17 37.10 -10.73 44.52
C LYS A 17 36.59 -11.13 45.90
N GLY A 18 36.33 -12.42 46.10
CA GLY A 18 36.41 -13.08 47.40
C GLY A 18 35.10 -13.30 48.16
N VAL A 19 34.39 -14.38 47.84
CA VAL A 19 33.71 -15.19 48.87
C VAL A 19 34.03 -16.65 48.56
N VAL A 20 35.17 -17.13 49.09
CA VAL A 20 35.47 -18.56 49.15
C VAL A 20 34.67 -19.10 50.32
N GLY A 21 33.44 -19.52 50.04
CA GLY A 21 32.52 -20.02 51.03
C GLY A 21 31.61 -21.10 50.46
N ASN A 22 31.91 -22.34 50.82
CA ASN A 22 30.96 -23.47 50.88
C ASN A 22 30.66 -24.24 49.57
N THR A 23 31.62 -25.09 49.18
CA THR A 23 31.56 -26.04 48.05
C THR A 23 30.45 -27.11 48.15
N GLN A 24 29.80 -27.30 49.31
CA GLN A 24 28.67 -28.23 49.43
C GLN A 24 27.34 -27.68 48.89
N ARG A 25 27.12 -26.36 48.94
CA ARG A 25 25.87 -25.76 48.42
C ARG A 25 25.84 -25.72 46.89
N HIS A 26 26.98 -25.49 46.24
CA HIS A 26 27.10 -25.52 44.78
C HIS A 26 26.80 -26.90 44.17
N ARG A 27 27.19 -27.99 44.83
CA ARG A 27 26.87 -29.36 44.37
C ARG A 27 25.38 -29.68 44.41
N LYS A 28 24.65 -29.18 45.42
CA LYS A 28 23.18 -29.33 45.49
C LYS A 28 22.46 -28.51 44.42
N ILE A 29 22.92 -27.29 44.15
CA ILE A 29 22.36 -26.44 43.09
C ILE A 29 22.64 -27.04 41.70
N ALA A 30 23.85 -27.57 41.46
CA ALA A 30 24.20 -28.22 40.20
C ALA A 30 23.29 -29.44 39.91
N LYS A 31 23.07 -30.31 40.91
CA LYS A 31 22.16 -31.46 40.75
C LYS A 31 20.72 -31.06 40.48
N ILE A 32 20.22 -30.00 41.13
CA ILE A 32 18.85 -29.48 40.89
C ILE A 32 18.72 -28.87 39.48
N VAL A 33 19.79 -28.30 38.93
CA VAL A 33 19.81 -27.73 37.57
C VAL A 33 19.89 -28.83 36.50
N GLU A 34 20.68 -29.88 36.71
CA GLU A 34 20.71 -31.07 35.82
C GLU A 34 19.37 -31.79 35.78
N GLU A 35 18.75 -32.04 36.94
CA GLU A 35 17.46 -32.74 37.02
C GLU A 35 16.30 -31.91 36.41
N ARG A 36 16.44 -30.58 36.34
CA ARG A 36 15.50 -29.68 35.64
C ARG A 36 15.71 -29.66 34.13
N ASN A 37 16.92 -29.96 33.64
CA ASN A 37 17.22 -29.98 32.22
C ASN A 37 16.81 -31.31 31.58
N GLU A 38 17.01 -32.44 32.25
CA GLU A 38 16.57 -33.75 31.74
C GLU A 38 15.04 -33.83 31.58
N LYS A 39 14.26 -33.20 32.47
CA LYS A 39 12.79 -33.14 32.37
C LYS A 39 12.26 -32.16 31.31
N ARG A 40 13.12 -31.36 30.66
CA ARG A 40 12.72 -30.41 29.59
C ARG A 40 12.83 -30.98 28.18
N ASP A 41 13.60 -32.05 27.97
CA ASP A 41 13.86 -32.55 26.63
C ASP A 41 12.79 -33.52 26.10
N HIS A 42 11.91 -34.03 26.96
CA HIS A 42 10.89 -35.03 26.57
C HIS A 42 9.55 -34.47 26.09
N THR A 43 9.40 -33.15 25.94
CA THR A 43 8.15 -32.52 25.44
C THR A 43 8.27 -31.87 24.05
N LYS A 44 9.37 -32.09 23.35
CA LYS A 44 9.69 -31.34 22.12
C LYS A 44 9.37 -32.04 20.79
N SER A 45 8.63 -33.15 20.79
CA SER A 45 8.37 -33.93 19.56
C SER A 45 6.93 -33.90 19.04
N HIS A 46 5.99 -33.21 19.71
CA HIS A 46 4.60 -33.20 19.26
C HIS A 46 3.89 -31.85 19.45
N SER A 47 4.55 -30.75 19.12
CA SER A 47 3.81 -29.56 18.69
C SER A 47 3.71 -29.62 17.17
N GLU A 48 2.58 -30.15 16.69
CA GLU A 48 2.07 -29.83 15.36
C GLU A 48 2.41 -28.38 15.05
N LYS A 49 3.08 -28.16 13.92
CA LYS A 49 3.58 -26.86 13.49
C LYS A 49 2.38 -25.93 13.24
N LYS A 50 1.79 -25.40 14.31
CA LYS A 50 0.98 -24.19 14.26
C LYS A 50 1.83 -23.22 13.46
N ASN A 51 1.32 -22.75 12.33
CA ASN A 51 2.04 -21.82 11.48
C ASN A 51 2.32 -20.56 12.32
N LEU A 52 3.45 -20.54 13.01
CA LEU A 52 3.88 -19.38 13.78
C LEU A 52 4.03 -18.28 12.75
N PHE A 53 3.15 -17.29 12.84
CA PHE A 53 3.10 -16.18 11.91
C PHE A 53 4.47 -15.48 11.93
N ASP A 54 5.24 -15.71 10.88
CA ASP A 54 6.51 -15.03 10.70
C ASP A 54 6.23 -13.56 10.35
N LYS A 55 6.21 -12.75 11.41
CA LYS A 55 6.02 -11.30 11.34
C LYS A 55 7.00 -10.64 10.37
N LYS A 56 8.24 -11.14 10.29
CA LYS A 56 9.29 -10.59 9.42
C LYS A 56 8.95 -10.87 7.96
N LYS A 57 8.63 -12.12 7.63
CA LYS A 57 8.17 -12.51 6.27
C LYS A 57 6.91 -11.76 5.86
N TRP A 58 5.96 -11.56 6.78
CA TRP A 58 4.77 -10.77 6.51
C TRP A 58 5.09 -9.30 6.21
N ARG A 59 5.96 -8.65 7.01
CA ARG A 59 6.37 -7.25 6.76
C ARG A 59 7.06 -7.10 5.41
N MET A 60 7.97 -8.01 5.08
CA MET A 60 8.65 -8.02 3.77
C MET A 60 7.65 -8.18 2.63
N LYS A 61 6.69 -9.09 2.75
CA LYS A 61 5.63 -9.29 1.74
C LYS A 61 4.67 -8.10 1.66
N LYS A 62 4.31 -7.48 2.78
CA LYS A 62 3.30 -6.41 2.84
C LYS A 62 3.85 -5.06 2.37
N TYR A 63 5.13 -4.80 2.65
CA TYR A 63 5.76 -3.52 2.37
C TYR A 63 6.78 -3.56 1.22
N SER A 64 6.98 -4.72 0.58
CA SER A 64 7.74 -4.75 -0.67
C SER A 64 7.11 -3.83 -1.70
N ASN A 65 7.97 -3.14 -2.46
CA ASN A 65 7.53 -2.21 -3.50
C ASN A 65 6.67 -2.94 -4.54
N ASP A 66 7.07 -4.15 -4.93
CA ASP A 66 6.37 -5.00 -5.89
C ASP A 66 4.96 -5.35 -5.44
N TYR A 67 4.77 -5.65 -4.14
CA TYR A 67 3.43 -5.93 -3.61
C TYR A 67 2.54 -4.69 -3.63
N LYS A 68 3.08 -3.52 -3.32
CA LYS A 68 2.34 -2.25 -3.39
C LYS A 68 1.94 -1.91 -4.82
N LEU A 69 2.87 -2.05 -5.76
CA LEU A 69 2.63 -1.86 -7.21
C LEU A 69 1.57 -2.82 -7.72
N LYS A 70 1.68 -4.11 -7.40
CA LYS A 70 0.69 -5.13 -7.78
C LYS A 70 -0.69 -4.80 -7.23
N LYS A 71 -0.79 -4.50 -5.93
CA LYS A 71 -2.07 -4.12 -5.30
C LYS A 71 -2.70 -2.89 -5.97
N TRP A 72 -1.89 -1.90 -6.35
CA TRP A 72 -2.37 -0.72 -7.05
C TRP A 72 -2.84 -1.03 -8.47
N GLN A 73 -2.09 -1.83 -9.22
CA GLN A 73 -2.50 -2.31 -10.55
C GLN A 73 -3.79 -3.12 -10.49
N ASP A 74 -3.92 -4.03 -9.54
CA ASP A 74 -5.13 -4.85 -9.34
C ASP A 74 -6.35 -3.97 -9.04
N ALA A 75 -6.21 -2.99 -8.14
CA ALA A 75 -7.26 -2.03 -7.84
C ALA A 75 -7.67 -1.20 -9.08
N ARG A 76 -6.69 -0.78 -9.88
CA ARG A 76 -6.92 -0.03 -11.13
C ARG A 76 -7.65 -0.89 -12.17
N LYS A 77 -7.21 -2.13 -12.40
CA LYS A 77 -7.85 -3.08 -13.32
C LYS A 77 -9.29 -3.36 -12.91
N LYS A 78 -9.53 -3.63 -11.62
CA LYS A 78 -10.88 -3.85 -11.08
C LYS A 78 -11.79 -2.65 -11.31
N LYS A 79 -11.28 -1.42 -11.12
CA LYS A 79 -12.04 -0.19 -11.36
C LYS A 79 -12.35 0.03 -12.85
N ALA A 80 -11.38 -0.25 -13.74
CA ALA A 80 -11.59 -0.18 -15.19
C ALA A 80 -12.67 -1.17 -15.64
N LEU A 81 -12.61 -2.42 -15.17
CA LEU A 81 -13.62 -3.44 -15.46
C LEU A 81 -15.00 -3.07 -14.90
N HIS A 82 -15.06 -2.55 -13.68
CA HIS A 82 -16.32 -2.05 -13.11
C HIS A 82 -16.92 -0.92 -13.94
N ASN A 83 -16.11 0.04 -14.41
CA ASN A 83 -16.59 1.12 -15.26
C ASN A 83 -17.12 0.60 -16.60
N TYR A 84 -16.38 -0.30 -17.25
CA TYR A 84 -16.80 -0.95 -18.49
C TYR A 84 -18.14 -1.69 -18.33
N LEU A 85 -18.27 -2.51 -17.28
CA LEU A 85 -19.53 -3.21 -16.98
C LEU A 85 -20.66 -2.23 -16.66
N LYS A 86 -20.38 -1.14 -15.95
CA LYS A 86 -21.36 -0.09 -15.64
C LYS A 86 -21.83 0.63 -16.91
N GLU A 87 -20.93 0.91 -17.84
CA GLU A 87 -21.25 1.50 -19.14
C GLU A 87 -22.08 0.54 -19.99
N LYS A 88 -21.70 -0.75 -20.06
CA LYS A 88 -22.47 -1.79 -20.75
C LYS A 88 -23.89 -1.96 -20.17
N LYS A 89 -24.03 -1.92 -18.83
CA LYS A 89 -25.35 -1.95 -18.19
C LYS A 89 -26.19 -0.71 -18.50
N LYS A 90 -25.57 0.47 -18.59
CA LYS A 90 -26.25 1.72 -18.95
C LYS A 90 -26.68 1.76 -20.41
N SER A 91 -25.85 1.25 -21.34
CA SER A 91 -26.23 1.17 -22.76
C SER A 91 -27.39 0.21 -22.98
N ASN A 92 -27.41 -0.91 -22.25
CA ASN A 92 -28.52 -1.86 -22.33
C ASN A 92 -29.82 -1.29 -21.74
N PHE A 93 -29.77 -0.42 -20.72
CA PHE A 93 -30.96 0.20 -20.14
C PHE A 93 -31.73 1.11 -21.12
N GLN A 94 -31.08 1.56 -22.21
CA GLN A 94 -31.76 2.30 -23.28
C GLN A 94 -32.43 1.40 -24.33
N THR A 95 -31.99 0.15 -24.47
CA THR A 95 -32.51 -0.78 -25.49
C THR A 95 -33.50 -1.81 -24.92
N THR A 96 -33.41 -2.17 -23.64
CA THR A 96 -34.32 -3.18 -23.05
C THR A 96 -35.69 -2.61 -22.67
N ASN A 97 -35.79 -1.32 -22.34
CA ASN A 97 -37.08 -0.67 -22.06
C ASN A 97 -38.04 -0.61 -23.27
N TYR A 98 -37.59 -0.95 -24.49
CA TYR A 98 -38.46 -1.05 -25.67
C TYR A 98 -38.92 -2.50 -25.95
N TYR A 99 -38.25 -3.51 -25.40
CA TYR A 99 -38.56 -4.93 -25.64
C TYR A 99 -39.04 -5.69 -24.38
N GLU A 100 -38.86 -5.16 -23.17
CA GLU A 100 -39.30 -5.81 -21.92
C GLU A 100 -40.81 -5.69 -21.65
N GLU A 101 -41.56 -4.84 -22.37
CA GLU A 101 -43.03 -4.79 -22.25
C GLU A 101 -43.73 -5.92 -23.02
N LEU A 102 -42.98 -6.72 -23.80
CA LEU A 102 -43.51 -7.84 -24.60
C LEU A 102 -43.11 -9.24 -24.11
N GLN A 103 -42.29 -9.37 -23.07
CA GLN A 103 -41.80 -10.68 -22.61
C GLN A 103 -41.75 -10.77 -21.08
N CYS A 104 -42.93 -10.83 -20.46
CA CYS A 104 -43.11 -11.34 -19.10
C CYS A 104 -43.99 -12.60 -19.15
N SER A 105 -43.44 -13.69 -19.67
CA SER A 105 -43.89 -15.05 -19.39
C SER A 105 -42.78 -16.05 -19.67
N ASP A 106 -42.67 -17.05 -18.80
CA ASP A 106 -41.87 -18.28 -18.88
C ASP A 106 -40.41 -18.23 -18.38
N ASP A 107 -40.32 -18.39 -17.05
CA ASP A 107 -39.70 -19.55 -16.39
C ASP A 107 -38.73 -20.40 -17.24
N PHE A 108 -37.42 -20.35 -16.95
CA PHE A 108 -36.52 -21.50 -17.05
C PHE A 108 -35.23 -21.27 -16.26
N SER A 109 -35.04 -22.11 -15.24
CA SER A 109 -33.75 -22.34 -14.60
C SER A 109 -32.78 -23.02 -15.58
N VAL A 110 -31.58 -22.48 -15.77
CA VAL A 110 -30.46 -23.21 -16.38
C VAL A 110 -29.17 -22.90 -15.65
N GLN A 111 -28.67 -23.90 -14.93
CA GLN A 111 -27.27 -24.01 -14.52
C GLN A 111 -26.41 -24.08 -15.78
N ASN A 112 -25.32 -23.32 -15.85
CA ASN A 112 -24.19 -23.68 -16.71
C ASN A 112 -22.89 -23.14 -16.11
N GLU A 113 -22.03 -24.08 -15.73
CA GLU A 113 -20.58 -23.92 -15.68
C GLU A 113 -20.08 -23.62 -17.10
N SER A 114 -19.13 -22.69 -17.26
CA SER A 114 -17.94 -22.90 -18.08
C SER A 114 -17.04 -21.67 -18.17
N GLU A 115 -15.75 -21.96 -18.29
CA GLU A 115 -14.75 -21.24 -19.09
C GLU A 115 -14.13 -19.95 -18.54
N GLY A 116 -12.92 -20.14 -17.99
CA GLY A 116 -11.92 -19.10 -17.86
C GLY A 116 -11.52 -18.55 -19.23
N MET A 117 -11.88 -17.29 -19.47
CA MET A 117 -11.32 -16.50 -20.57
C MET A 117 -9.93 -15.99 -20.17
N ASP A 118 -8.89 -16.65 -20.70
CA ASP A 118 -7.53 -16.14 -20.76
C ASP A 118 -7.45 -14.92 -21.70
N PHE A 119 -7.61 -13.72 -21.16
CA PHE A 119 -7.41 -12.47 -21.91
C PHE A 119 -5.93 -12.06 -21.87
N SER A 120 -5.10 -12.79 -22.60
CA SER A 120 -3.69 -12.46 -22.82
C SER A 120 -3.41 -12.30 -24.31
N LYS A 121 -2.76 -11.18 -24.65
CA LYS A 121 -2.19 -10.78 -25.95
C LYS A 121 -3.09 -9.89 -26.82
N ASN A 122 -2.90 -8.58 -26.66
CA ASN A 122 -2.68 -7.64 -27.77
C ASN A 122 -2.27 -6.27 -27.18
N LEU A 123 -1.01 -6.20 -26.76
CA LEU A 123 -0.30 -4.97 -26.40
C LEU A 123 1.00 -5.01 -27.20
N ASN A 124 0.91 -4.64 -28.48
CA ASN A 124 2.01 -4.12 -29.31
C ASN A 124 1.47 -3.89 -30.73
N GLU A 125 0.80 -2.76 -30.94
CA GLU A 125 0.62 -2.14 -32.27
C GLU A 125 -0.02 -0.75 -32.18
N LYS A 126 0.31 0.01 -31.13
CA LYS A 126 -0.15 1.40 -31.00
C LYS A 126 0.92 2.29 -30.38
N ALA A 127 2.12 2.20 -30.94
CA ALA A 127 3.21 3.14 -30.68
C ALA A 127 3.44 4.11 -31.85
N GLU A 128 2.77 3.95 -32.99
CA GLU A 128 3.02 4.78 -34.19
C GLU A 128 1.69 5.16 -34.85
N SER A 129 1.04 6.20 -34.32
CA SER A 129 0.01 7.02 -35.01
C SER A 129 -0.59 8.00 -34.00
N SER A 130 0.23 8.91 -33.51
CA SER A 130 -0.26 10.11 -32.83
C SER A 130 0.52 11.35 -33.25
N ASP A 131 0.94 11.39 -34.52
CA ASP A 131 1.07 12.63 -35.24
C ASP A 131 -0.19 12.79 -36.09
N GLU A 132 -0.70 14.02 -36.14
CA GLU A 132 -1.85 14.43 -36.95
C GLU A 132 -3.25 14.14 -36.38
N LYS A 133 -3.61 14.84 -35.29
CA LYS A 133 -4.81 15.71 -35.23
C LYS A 133 -4.55 16.85 -34.22
N GLN A 134 -3.90 17.90 -34.70
CA GLN A 134 -3.87 19.18 -33.99
C GLN A 134 -5.27 19.82 -34.13
N VAL A 135 -6.12 19.58 -33.13
CA VAL A 135 -7.24 20.47 -32.85
C VAL A 135 -6.69 21.57 -31.93
N PRO A 136 -6.81 22.87 -32.26
CA PRO A 136 -6.37 23.95 -31.39
C PRO A 136 -7.40 24.11 -30.27
N VAL A 137 -7.31 23.27 -29.25
CA VAL A 137 -8.12 23.41 -28.02
C VAL A 137 -7.32 24.24 -27.01
N PRO A 138 -7.75 25.47 -26.66
CA PRO A 138 -7.02 26.35 -25.72
C PRO A 138 -7.05 25.88 -24.25
N GLU A 139 -7.57 24.68 -23.96
CA GLU A 139 -7.82 24.21 -22.59
C GLU A 139 -6.57 23.79 -21.80
N LYS A 140 -5.47 23.44 -22.47
CA LYS A 140 -4.25 22.95 -21.78
C LYS A 140 -3.57 24.01 -20.92
N ASN A 141 -3.74 25.29 -21.26
CA ASN A 141 -3.15 26.40 -20.51
C ASN A 141 -3.91 26.62 -19.19
N THR A 142 -5.24 26.50 -19.20
CA THR A 142 -6.08 26.74 -18.01
C THR A 142 -5.78 25.80 -16.84
N LYS A 143 -5.46 24.53 -17.11
CA LYS A 143 -5.15 23.55 -16.06
C LYS A 143 -3.80 23.82 -15.40
N LYS A 144 -2.79 24.16 -16.20
CA LYS A 144 -1.45 24.51 -15.70
C LYS A 144 -1.49 25.81 -14.89
N GLU A 145 -2.21 26.81 -15.38
CA GLU A 145 -2.40 28.10 -14.69
C GLU A 145 -3.12 27.94 -13.35
N LYS A 146 -4.20 27.15 -13.30
CA LYS A 146 -4.91 26.83 -12.04
C LYS A 146 -3.98 26.15 -11.03
N PHE A 147 -3.15 25.21 -11.48
CA PHE A 147 -2.18 24.53 -10.63
C PHE A 147 -1.11 25.50 -10.08
N GLU A 148 -0.51 26.33 -10.93
CA GLU A 148 0.49 27.31 -10.50
C GLU A 148 -0.10 28.36 -9.55
N ARG A 149 -1.35 28.79 -9.77
CA ARG A 149 -2.08 29.67 -8.85
C ARG A 149 -2.26 29.01 -7.48
N HIS A 150 -2.75 27.77 -7.44
CA HIS A 150 -2.91 27.03 -6.18
C HIS A 150 -1.55 26.86 -5.48
N LYS A 151 -0.52 26.46 -6.22
CA LYS A 151 0.83 26.26 -5.67
C LYS A 151 1.35 27.51 -4.97
N LYS A 152 1.11 28.72 -5.52
CA LYS A 152 1.46 30.01 -4.89
C LYS A 152 0.66 30.26 -3.60
N ILE A 153 -0.67 30.13 -3.64
CA ILE A 153 -1.58 30.38 -2.50
C ILE A 153 -1.37 29.43 -1.31
N PHE A 154 -0.93 28.20 -1.59
CA PHE A 154 -0.68 27.17 -0.57
C PHE A 154 0.75 27.18 -0.03
N ARG A 155 1.61 28.13 -0.44
CA ARG A 155 2.95 28.28 0.16
C ARG A 155 2.84 28.62 1.64
N LYS A 156 3.70 28.00 2.43
CA LYS A 156 3.81 28.21 3.88
C LYS A 156 5.17 28.78 4.23
N THR A 157 5.23 29.57 5.29
CA THR A 157 6.48 30.06 5.89
C THR A 157 7.18 28.94 6.65
N LYS A 158 8.41 29.17 7.12
CA LYS A 158 9.15 28.22 7.97
C LYS A 158 8.37 27.83 9.24
N LYS A 159 7.49 28.73 9.72
CA LYS A 159 6.62 28.51 10.88
C LYS A 159 5.28 27.83 10.52
N GLY A 160 5.10 27.42 9.26
CA GLY A 160 3.88 26.74 8.79
C GLY A 160 2.68 27.64 8.50
N GLN A 161 2.79 28.95 8.75
CA GLN A 161 1.74 29.92 8.44
C GLN A 161 1.64 30.14 6.93
N PRO A 162 0.44 30.38 6.38
CA PRO A 162 0.30 30.71 4.96
C PRO A 162 0.99 32.04 4.63
N VAL A 163 1.60 32.12 3.44
CA VAL A 163 2.15 33.38 2.93
C VAL A 163 1.00 34.32 2.59
N MET A 164 0.87 35.42 3.33
CA MET A 164 -0.31 36.30 3.25
C MET A 164 -0.36 37.15 1.98
N LYS A 165 0.78 37.53 1.40
CA LYS A 165 0.85 38.37 0.19
C LYS A 165 0.02 37.78 -0.96
N ASP A 166 0.35 36.55 -1.37
CA ASP A 166 -0.31 35.85 -2.48
C ASP A 166 -1.80 35.59 -2.20
N ARG A 167 -2.19 35.42 -0.92
CA ARG A 167 -3.59 35.23 -0.52
C ARG A 167 -4.41 36.51 -0.56
N LEU A 168 -3.80 37.63 -0.18
CA LEU A 168 -4.46 38.94 -0.22
C LEU A 168 -4.70 39.36 -1.68
N GLU A 169 -3.75 39.10 -2.57
CA GLU A 169 -3.91 39.33 -4.02
C GLU A 169 -5.07 38.49 -4.59
N ASP A 170 -5.16 37.20 -4.24
CA ASP A 170 -6.25 36.31 -4.65
C ASP A 170 -7.63 36.77 -4.12
N LEU A 171 -7.67 37.25 -2.88
CA LEU A 171 -8.89 37.78 -2.26
C LEU A 171 -9.33 39.09 -2.95
N LEU A 172 -8.40 39.98 -3.24
CA LEU A 172 -8.66 41.25 -3.93
C LEU A 172 -9.17 41.00 -5.35
N GLU A 173 -8.62 40.02 -6.07
CA GLU A 173 -9.12 39.61 -7.38
C GLU A 173 -10.57 39.11 -7.30
N LYS A 174 -10.91 38.32 -6.28
CA LYS A 174 -12.28 37.83 -6.06
C LYS A 174 -13.26 38.95 -5.75
N ILE A 175 -12.88 39.89 -4.88
CA ILE A 175 -13.71 41.05 -4.54
C ILE A 175 -13.95 41.91 -5.79
N LYS A 176 -12.92 42.17 -6.59
CA LYS A 176 -13.07 42.92 -7.84
C LYS A 176 -14.04 42.25 -8.80
N LYS A 177 -13.93 40.93 -8.99
CA LYS A 177 -14.86 40.17 -9.84
C LYS A 177 -16.30 40.27 -9.33
N SER A 178 -16.52 40.07 -8.03
CA SER A 178 -17.86 40.17 -7.44
C SER A 178 -18.47 41.57 -7.45
N CYS A 179 -17.64 42.62 -7.60
CA CYS A 179 -18.12 44.00 -7.71
C CYS A 179 -18.24 44.50 -9.16
N GLN A 180 -17.79 43.72 -10.13
CA GLN A 180 -17.86 44.05 -11.56
C GLN A 180 -19.04 43.35 -12.27
N ASP A 181 -19.61 42.33 -11.64
CA ASP A 181 -20.90 41.72 -11.99
C ASP A 181 -22.04 42.44 -11.25
#